data_AF-A0A094HUU9-F1
#
_entry.id   AF-A0A094HUU9-F1
#
_cell.length_a   1.000
_cell.length_b   1.000
_cell.length_c   1.000
_cell.angle_alpha   90.00
_cell.angle_beta   90.00
_cell.angle_gamma   90.00
#
_symmetry.space_group_name_H-M   'P 1'
#
loop_
_entity.id
_entity.type
_entity.pdbx_description
1 polymer ?
#
loop_
_entity_poly.entity_id
_entity_poly.type
_entity_poly.pdbx_seq_one_letter_code
_entity_poly.pdbx_strand_id
1 'polypeptide(L)'
;MPHQVDAGPEDDWTGVTDPKVRKLLQDRVNQRASRQRKKARDASCPQEEKDEIHVLSPSTKPRLSSHIYLDDQSRTGPFSSRDILDCSDLQPWSKKIDSFTACEPDSERTEQFILQFSNWALQNYLKGSPRTDILLSLVQFNVTRALVMNAKLLGLTSETMARGARSHIASTGINHVTFSNALPSSLLPTSLQRTVPHHPWIDLLPVPELRDNILRQGENSYDEVQLCRDLRGCQSVLNGPGGVIVWGEPWDPLGWEVTEVFAGKWPWLLEGCQSLFESTNYWRATKGEPLTHQRFYGTQIEGHPRIDELK
;
A
#
# COMPACT_ATOMS: atom_id res chain seq x y z
N MET A 1 -5.09 42.67 -2.00
CA MET A 1 -4.94 41.35 -2.66
C MET A 1 -6.04 40.44 -2.14
N PRO A 2 -6.87 39.79 -2.98
CA PRO A 2 -8.12 39.14 -2.54
C PRO A 2 -7.94 37.84 -1.73
N HIS A 3 -6.72 37.34 -1.60
CA HIS A 3 -6.41 36.04 -0.95
C HIS A 3 -6.07 36.16 0.54
N GLN A 4 -6.14 37.37 1.12
CA GLN A 4 -5.73 37.67 2.50
C GLN A 4 -6.84 37.51 3.54
N VAL A 5 -8.10 37.36 3.13
CA VAL A 5 -9.25 37.44 4.05
C VAL A 5 -9.38 36.19 4.93
N ASP A 6 -8.68 35.10 4.59
CA ASP A 6 -8.80 33.77 5.22
C ASP A 6 -7.52 33.28 5.92
N ALA A 7 -6.47 34.12 5.97
CA ALA A 7 -5.23 33.79 6.67
C ALA A 7 -5.39 34.11 8.17
N GLY A 8 -5.27 33.10 9.03
CA GLY A 8 -5.16 33.31 10.47
C GLY A 8 -3.83 34.01 10.82
N PRO A 9 -3.67 34.53 12.05
CA PRO A 9 -2.47 35.27 12.46
C PRO A 9 -1.16 34.47 12.34
N GLU A 10 -1.22 33.14 12.25
CA GLU A 10 -0.07 32.24 12.07
C GLU A 10 0.23 31.89 10.61
N ASP A 11 -0.62 32.33 9.67
CA ASP A 11 -0.49 32.06 8.24
C ASP A 11 -0.32 33.35 7.43
N ASP A 12 -0.10 34.49 8.08
CA ASP A 12 0.19 35.76 7.41
C ASP A 12 1.62 35.74 6.86
N TRP A 13 1.74 35.67 5.53
CA TRP A 13 3.03 35.72 4.85
C TRP A 13 3.43 37.14 4.42
N THR A 14 2.70 38.19 4.85
CA THR A 14 3.11 39.57 4.59
C THR A 14 4.35 39.94 5.42
N GLY A 15 5.40 40.39 4.74
CA GLY A 15 6.69 40.69 5.38
C GLY A 15 7.67 39.50 5.45
N VAL A 16 7.24 38.27 5.13
CA VAL A 16 8.17 37.13 4.97
C VAL A 16 8.97 37.33 3.69
N THR A 17 10.27 37.58 3.79
CA THR A 17 11.18 37.81 2.64
C THR A 17 11.64 36.51 1.98
N ASP A 18 11.75 35.41 2.73
CA ASP A 18 12.14 34.09 2.20
C ASP A 18 11.05 33.49 1.28
N PRO A 19 11.35 33.27 -0.02
CA PRO A 19 10.43 32.65 -0.96
C PRO A 19 9.95 31.24 -0.58
N LYS A 20 10.78 30.43 0.10
CA LYS A 20 10.43 29.05 0.48
C LYS A 20 9.39 29.04 1.60
N VAL A 21 9.60 29.86 2.64
CA VAL A 21 8.65 30.01 3.75
C VAL A 21 7.33 30.60 3.26
N ARG A 22 7.38 31.60 2.38
CA ARG A 22 6.19 32.19 1.76
C ARG A 22 5.37 31.13 0.99
N LYS A 23 6.04 30.27 0.21
CA LYS A 23 5.38 29.20 -0.55
C LYS A 23 4.74 28.16 0.37
N LEU A 24 5.41 27.76 1.46
CA LEU A 24 4.86 26.81 2.43
C LEU A 24 3.60 27.35 3.12
N LEU A 25 3.59 28.64 3.49
CA LEU A 25 2.42 29.29 4.10
C LEU A 25 1.27 29.42 3.09
N GLN A 26 1.58 29.77 1.83
CA GLN A 26 0.58 29.80 0.75
C GLN A 26 -0.01 28.41 0.46
N ASP A 27 0.83 27.37 0.39
CA ASP A 27 0.40 26.00 0.16
C ASP A 27 -0.49 25.49 1.31
N ARG A 28 -0.15 25.85 2.55
CA ARG A 28 -0.96 25.55 3.73
C ARG A 28 -2.35 26.20 3.67
N VAL A 29 -2.44 27.48 3.31
CA VAL A 29 -3.73 28.18 3.15
C VAL A 29 -4.54 27.61 1.97
N ASN A 30 -3.89 27.33 0.85
CA ASN A 30 -4.53 26.70 -0.32
C ASN A 30 -5.09 25.30 0.02
N GLN A 31 -4.39 24.53 0.85
CA GLN A 31 -4.88 23.24 1.32
C GLN A 31 -6.11 23.37 2.23
N ARG A 32 -6.15 24.35 3.14
CA ARG A 32 -7.34 24.60 3.98
C ARG A 32 -8.53 25.03 3.14
N ALA A 33 -8.34 25.96 2.21
CA ALA A 33 -9.39 26.41 1.29
C ALA A 33 -9.92 25.26 0.43
N SER A 34 -9.05 24.37 -0.06
CA SER A 34 -9.44 23.16 -0.80
C SER A 34 -10.30 22.22 0.05
N ARG A 35 -9.90 21.95 1.30
CA ARG A 35 -10.65 21.11 2.24
C ARG A 35 -12.03 21.69 2.56
N GLN A 36 -12.13 23.01 2.75
CA GLN A 36 -13.40 23.69 2.98
C GLN A 36 -14.32 23.64 1.76
N ARG A 37 -13.81 23.88 0.55
CA ARG A 37 -14.60 23.77 -0.70
C ARG A 37 -15.13 22.36 -0.92
N LYS A 38 -14.33 21.34 -0.58
CA LYS A 38 -14.76 19.94 -0.68
C LYS A 38 -15.86 19.62 0.34
N LYS A 39 -15.70 20.05 1.59
CA LYS A 39 -16.71 19.88 2.65
C LYS A 39 -18.03 20.60 2.31
N ALA A 40 -17.97 21.77 1.71
CA ALA A 40 -19.15 22.51 1.26
C ALA A 40 -19.87 21.82 0.09
N ARG A 41 -19.12 21.17 -0.82
CA ARG A 41 -19.68 20.40 -1.94
C ARG A 41 -20.39 19.12 -1.48
N ASP A 42 -19.83 18.47 -0.46
CA ASP A 42 -20.41 17.25 0.09
C ASP A 42 -21.66 17.55 0.95
N ALA A 43 -21.81 18.79 1.44
CA ALA A 43 -22.99 19.24 2.18
C ALA A 43 -24.17 19.70 1.30
N SER A 44 -24.00 19.85 -0.02
CA SER A 44 -25.00 20.47 -0.92
C SER A 44 -25.78 19.50 -1.81
N CYS A 45 -25.82 18.19 -1.52
CA CYS A 45 -26.57 17.21 -2.32
C CYS A 45 -27.69 16.55 -1.50
N PRO A 46 -28.99 16.72 -1.88
CA PRO A 46 -30.10 16.04 -1.20
C PRO A 46 -30.12 14.54 -1.53
N GLN A 47 -30.35 13.69 -0.52
CA GLN A 47 -30.53 12.25 -0.70
C GLN A 47 -31.93 11.95 -1.26
N GLU A 48 -32.00 11.16 -2.33
CA GLU A 48 -33.23 10.49 -2.77
C GLU A 48 -33.37 9.14 -2.04
N GLU A 49 -34.48 8.97 -1.32
CA GLU A 49 -34.96 7.70 -0.75
C GLU A 49 -35.26 6.68 -1.85
N LYS A 50 -34.91 5.41 -1.64
CA LYS A 50 -35.49 4.29 -2.39
C LYS A 50 -35.93 3.18 -1.45
N ASP A 51 -37.24 2.93 -1.54
CA ASP A 51 -38.04 1.94 -0.86
C ASP A 51 -37.64 0.47 -1.12
N GLU A 52 -38.03 -0.35 -0.15
CA GLU A 52 -37.97 -1.80 -0.05
C GLU A 52 -38.61 -2.54 -1.23
N ILE A 53 -37.98 -3.65 -1.68
CA ILE A 53 -38.72 -4.82 -2.18
C ILE A 53 -38.08 -6.10 -1.63
N HIS A 54 -38.89 -6.81 -0.84
CA HIS A 54 -38.71 -8.14 -0.28
C HIS A 54 -38.82 -9.23 -1.37
N VAL A 55 -38.35 -10.46 -1.08
CA VAL A 55 -38.86 -11.79 -1.53
C VAL A 55 -37.78 -12.78 -2.04
N LEU A 56 -37.51 -13.76 -1.15
CA LEU A 56 -37.25 -15.21 -1.31
C LEU A 56 -35.90 -15.77 -1.82
N SER A 57 -35.22 -16.47 -0.90
CA SER A 57 -34.18 -17.48 -1.14
C SER A 57 -34.72 -18.76 -1.81
N PRO A 58 -33.82 -19.57 -2.40
CA PRO A 58 -33.70 -20.94 -1.91
C PRO A 58 -32.25 -21.42 -1.71
N SER A 59 -32.11 -22.20 -0.64
CA SER A 59 -30.97 -23.01 -0.23
C SER A 59 -30.57 -24.06 -1.26
N THR A 60 -29.27 -24.22 -1.57
CA THR A 60 -28.62 -25.52 -1.80
C THR A 60 -27.09 -25.38 -1.63
N LYS A 61 -26.48 -26.14 -0.71
CA LYS A 61 -25.02 -26.33 -0.61
C LYS A 61 -24.56 -27.40 -1.61
N PRO A 62 -23.32 -27.34 -2.14
CA PRO A 62 -22.30 -28.33 -1.72
C PRO A 62 -20.89 -27.73 -1.59
N ARG A 63 -20.20 -28.00 -0.46
CA ARG A 63 -19.04 -28.91 -0.31
C ARG A 63 -17.81 -28.59 -1.18
N LEU A 64 -16.82 -27.97 -0.54
CA LEU A 64 -15.41 -27.93 -0.99
C LEU A 64 -14.80 -29.33 -0.96
N SER A 65 -14.10 -29.68 -2.05
CA SER A 65 -13.07 -30.72 -2.08
C SER A 65 -11.86 -30.16 -2.82
N SER A 66 -10.72 -30.27 -2.17
CA SER A 66 -9.36 -29.99 -2.60
C SER A 66 -8.87 -30.90 -3.74
N HIS A 67 -7.75 -30.48 -4.35
CA HIS A 67 -6.88 -31.16 -5.32
C HIS A 67 -7.21 -30.99 -6.80
N ILE A 68 -6.36 -30.23 -7.50
CA ILE A 68 -5.97 -30.55 -8.88
C ILE A 68 -4.44 -30.54 -8.97
N TYR A 69 -3.90 -31.75 -9.12
CA TYR A 69 -2.58 -32.02 -9.67
C TYR A 69 -2.57 -31.72 -11.17
N LEU A 70 -1.38 -31.39 -11.68
CA LEU A 70 -1.03 -31.42 -13.10
C LEU A 70 -1.51 -32.73 -13.76
N ASP A 71 -2.26 -32.63 -14.84
CA ASP A 71 -2.28 -33.69 -15.86
C ASP A 71 -2.40 -33.11 -17.27
N ASP A 72 -1.51 -33.61 -18.11
CA ASP A 72 -1.28 -33.31 -19.51
C ASP A 72 -2.06 -34.31 -20.35
N GLN A 73 -3.17 -33.89 -20.97
CA GLN A 73 -3.77 -34.62 -22.10
C GLN A 73 -4.36 -33.69 -23.14
N SER A 74 -3.68 -33.67 -24.28
CA SER A 74 -4.09 -33.16 -25.58
C SER A 74 -5.56 -33.44 -25.92
N ARG A 75 -6.37 -32.39 -26.09
CA ARG A 75 -7.59 -32.41 -26.91
C ARG A 75 -7.66 -31.16 -27.78
N THR A 76 -7.42 -31.39 -29.06
CA THR A 76 -7.58 -30.46 -30.17
C THR A 76 -9.07 -30.18 -30.41
N GLY A 77 -9.49 -28.93 -30.20
CA GLY A 77 -10.76 -28.36 -30.68
C GLY A 77 -10.48 -26.96 -31.24
N PRO A 78 -11.18 -26.50 -32.30
CA PRO A 78 -10.80 -25.30 -33.03
C PRO A 78 -11.33 -24.06 -32.31
N PHE A 79 -10.60 -23.61 -31.29
CA PHE A 79 -10.77 -22.25 -30.78
C PHE A 79 -9.84 -21.33 -31.57
N SER A 80 -10.47 -20.40 -32.29
CA SER A 80 -9.88 -19.36 -33.13
C SER A 80 -8.67 -18.68 -32.46
N SER A 81 -7.49 -18.82 -33.07
CA SER A 81 -6.22 -18.14 -32.71
C SER A 81 -6.23 -16.62 -32.95
N ARG A 82 -7.29 -15.89 -32.57
CA ARG A 82 -7.40 -14.44 -32.81
C ARG A 82 -7.73 -13.56 -31.61
N ASP A 83 -7.89 -14.12 -30.41
CA ASP A 83 -7.98 -13.31 -29.18
C ASP A 83 -6.62 -13.15 -28.51
N ILE A 84 -5.58 -12.90 -29.32
CA ILE A 84 -4.35 -12.29 -28.83
C ILE A 84 -4.74 -10.86 -28.47
N LEU A 85 -4.97 -10.64 -27.17
CA LEU A 85 -5.27 -9.34 -26.58
C LEU A 85 -4.38 -8.25 -27.18
N ASP A 86 -5.07 -7.30 -27.79
CA ASP A 86 -4.58 -6.14 -28.49
C ASP A 86 -3.57 -5.35 -27.64
N CYS A 87 -2.32 -5.31 -28.09
CA CYS A 87 -1.23 -4.56 -27.46
C CYS A 87 -1.26 -3.10 -27.93
N SER A 88 -2.44 -2.47 -27.89
CA SER A 88 -2.68 -1.11 -28.40
C SER A 88 -2.92 -0.08 -27.27
N ASP A 89 -2.73 -0.46 -26.01
CA ASP A 89 -2.92 0.47 -24.91
C ASP A 89 -1.66 1.35 -24.71
N LEU A 90 -1.67 2.50 -25.41
CA LEU A 90 -0.58 3.47 -25.61
C LEU A 90 -0.06 4.19 -24.34
N GLN A 91 -0.41 3.75 -23.13
CA GLN A 91 0.21 4.25 -21.90
C GLN A 91 1.25 3.26 -21.38
N PRO A 92 2.49 3.70 -21.11
CA PRO A 92 3.50 2.88 -20.45
C PRO A 92 2.95 2.29 -19.15
N TRP A 93 3.19 0.99 -18.89
CA TRP A 93 2.79 0.33 -17.65
C TRP A 93 3.28 1.07 -16.40
N SER A 94 4.40 1.77 -16.50
CA SER A 94 4.95 2.65 -15.46
C SER A 94 4.02 3.80 -15.04
N LYS A 95 3.09 4.25 -15.89
CA LYS A 95 2.06 5.24 -15.49
C LYS A 95 0.81 4.57 -14.92
N LYS A 96 0.48 3.38 -15.44
CA LYS A 96 -0.68 2.61 -14.99
C LYS A 96 -0.50 2.10 -13.56
N ILE A 97 0.73 1.70 -13.21
CA ILE A 97 1.08 1.18 -11.88
C ILE A 97 0.90 2.22 -10.76
N ASP A 98 1.02 3.51 -11.07
CA ASP A 98 0.77 4.59 -10.10
C ASP A 98 -0.69 4.59 -9.60
N SER A 99 -1.62 4.21 -10.48
CA SER A 99 -3.06 4.13 -10.19
C SER A 99 -3.49 2.80 -9.57
N PHE A 100 -2.61 1.79 -9.56
CA PHE A 100 -2.89 0.50 -8.95
C PHE A 100 -2.79 0.60 -7.43
N THR A 101 -3.83 0.14 -6.72
CA THR A 101 -3.96 0.31 -5.28
C THR A 101 -4.51 -0.95 -4.61
N ALA A 102 -4.12 -1.17 -3.36
CA ALA A 102 -4.66 -2.23 -2.51
C ALA A 102 -6.02 -1.86 -1.88
N CYS A 103 -6.50 -0.64 -2.06
CA CYS A 103 -7.75 -0.16 -1.47
C CYS A 103 -9.02 -0.71 -2.15
N GLU A 104 -8.91 -1.34 -3.32
CA GLU A 104 -10.06 -1.88 -4.06
C GLU A 104 -9.89 -3.40 -4.33
N PRO A 105 -9.70 -4.23 -3.29
CA PRO A 105 -9.22 -5.61 -3.45
C PRO A 105 -10.23 -6.54 -4.14
N ASP A 106 -11.52 -6.29 -3.99
CA ASP A 106 -12.65 -7.05 -4.56
C ASP A 106 -13.15 -6.49 -5.90
N SER A 107 -12.56 -5.40 -6.40
CA SER A 107 -12.97 -4.82 -7.66
C SER A 107 -12.51 -5.65 -8.87
N GLU A 108 -13.37 -5.75 -9.88
CA GLU A 108 -13.03 -6.36 -11.18
C GLU A 108 -11.82 -5.67 -11.82
N ARG A 109 -11.72 -4.34 -11.66
CA ARG A 109 -10.58 -3.55 -12.14
C ARG A 109 -9.25 -4.03 -11.56
N THR A 110 -9.18 -4.27 -10.25
CA THR A 110 -7.98 -4.79 -9.58
C THR A 110 -7.61 -6.18 -10.08
N GLU A 111 -8.60 -7.07 -10.23
CA GLU A 111 -8.38 -8.43 -10.73
C GLU A 111 -7.86 -8.43 -12.18
N GLN A 112 -8.52 -7.68 -13.06
CA GLN A 112 -8.10 -7.52 -14.46
C GLN A 112 -6.70 -6.91 -14.55
N PHE A 113 -6.38 -5.91 -13.71
CA PHE A 113 -5.04 -5.32 -13.68
C PHE A 113 -3.97 -6.35 -13.32
N ILE A 114 -4.20 -7.15 -12.28
CA ILE A 114 -3.28 -8.21 -11.85
C ILE A 114 -3.06 -9.22 -12.98
N LEU A 115 -4.14 -9.67 -13.64
CA LEU A 115 -4.06 -10.63 -14.73
C LEU A 115 -3.28 -10.06 -15.94
N GLN A 116 -3.64 -8.86 -16.39
CA GLN A 116 -3.02 -8.24 -17.55
C GLN A 116 -1.54 -7.93 -17.32
N PHE A 117 -1.19 -7.37 -16.15
CA PHE A 117 0.21 -7.07 -15.81
C PHE A 117 1.04 -8.36 -15.71
N SER A 118 0.50 -9.41 -15.06
CA SER A 118 1.21 -10.69 -14.92
C SER A 118 1.49 -11.33 -16.29
N ASN A 119 0.49 -11.33 -17.18
CA ASN A 119 0.64 -11.82 -18.55
C ASN A 119 1.67 -10.98 -19.32
N TRP A 120 1.58 -9.65 -19.24
CA TRP A 120 2.54 -8.76 -19.88
C TRP A 120 3.97 -9.00 -19.38
N ALA A 121 4.19 -9.11 -18.07
CA ALA A 121 5.51 -9.34 -17.48
C ALA A 121 6.09 -10.69 -17.93
N LEU A 122 5.29 -11.77 -17.90
CA LEU A 122 5.69 -13.09 -18.36
C LEU A 122 6.07 -13.09 -19.84
N GLN A 123 5.29 -12.42 -20.69
CA GLN A 123 5.58 -12.32 -22.12
C GLN A 123 6.90 -11.58 -22.40
N ASN A 124 7.23 -10.53 -21.64
CA ASN A 124 8.51 -9.83 -21.78
C ASN A 124 9.69 -10.68 -21.28
N TYR A 125 9.50 -11.43 -20.20
CA TYR A 125 10.49 -12.39 -19.69
C TYR A 125 10.81 -13.45 -20.75
N LEU A 126 9.78 -14.08 -21.34
CA LEU A 126 9.95 -15.12 -22.37
C LEU A 126 10.62 -14.60 -23.66
N LYS A 127 10.46 -13.32 -23.97
CA LYS A 127 11.11 -12.66 -25.11
C LYS A 127 12.58 -12.30 -24.85
N GLY A 128 13.11 -12.59 -23.66
CA GLY A 128 14.50 -12.29 -23.31
C GLY A 128 14.81 -10.80 -23.32
N SER A 129 13.80 -9.94 -23.12
CA SER A 129 13.97 -8.47 -23.10
C SER A 129 13.62 -7.89 -21.71
N PRO A 130 14.32 -8.28 -20.63
CA PRO A 130 14.14 -7.64 -19.33
C PRO A 130 14.78 -6.25 -19.37
N ARG A 131 14.00 -5.25 -19.76
CA ARG A 131 14.40 -3.85 -19.66
C ARG A 131 14.30 -3.39 -18.20
N THR A 132 15.16 -2.46 -17.79
CA THR A 132 15.25 -1.98 -16.40
C THR A 132 13.98 -1.28 -15.90
N ASP A 133 13.22 -0.65 -16.81
CA ASP A 133 11.91 -0.05 -16.55
C ASP A 133 10.82 -1.09 -16.24
N ILE A 134 10.92 -2.29 -16.82
CA ILE A 134 10.05 -3.44 -16.50
C ILE A 134 10.32 -3.90 -15.07
N LEU A 135 11.59 -4.02 -14.68
CA LEU A 135 11.94 -4.46 -13.33
C LEU A 135 11.40 -3.52 -12.25
N LEU A 136 11.54 -2.20 -12.43
CA LEU A 136 10.99 -1.22 -11.49
C LEU A 136 9.45 -1.35 -11.38
N SER A 137 8.78 -1.47 -12.52
CA SER A 137 7.32 -1.63 -12.57
C SER A 137 6.89 -2.95 -11.90
N LEU A 138 7.68 -4.02 -12.07
CA LEU A 138 7.41 -5.34 -11.49
C LEU A 138 7.56 -5.33 -9.97
N VAL A 139 8.57 -4.65 -9.43
CA VAL A 139 8.73 -4.50 -7.98
C VAL A 139 7.52 -3.77 -7.38
N GLN A 140 7.15 -2.62 -7.96
CA GLN A 140 5.98 -1.84 -7.53
C GLN A 140 4.68 -2.65 -7.61
N PHE A 141 4.54 -3.44 -8.67
CA PHE A 141 3.43 -4.36 -8.87
C PHE A 141 3.38 -5.44 -7.80
N ASN A 142 4.50 -6.11 -7.52
CA ASN A 142 4.54 -7.20 -6.55
C ASN A 142 4.17 -6.73 -5.15
N VAL A 143 4.64 -5.54 -4.72
CA VAL A 143 4.24 -4.95 -3.44
C VAL A 143 2.73 -4.71 -3.39
N THR A 144 2.19 -4.04 -4.40
CA THR A 144 0.75 -3.69 -4.41
C THR A 144 -0.13 -4.95 -4.51
N ARG A 145 0.27 -5.93 -5.34
CA ARG A 145 -0.40 -7.22 -5.47
C ARG A 145 -0.38 -8.00 -4.16
N ALA A 146 0.75 -8.00 -3.43
CA ALA A 146 0.84 -8.65 -2.13
C ALA A 146 -0.14 -8.05 -1.12
N LEU A 147 -0.24 -6.72 -1.07
CA LEU A 147 -1.20 -6.03 -0.21
C LEU A 147 -2.66 -6.35 -0.60
N VAL A 148 -2.99 -6.43 -1.90
CA VAL A 148 -4.31 -6.87 -2.37
C VAL A 148 -4.61 -8.30 -1.91
N MET A 149 -3.63 -9.21 -2.00
CA MET A 149 -3.81 -10.61 -1.59
C MET A 149 -4.04 -10.73 -0.08
N ASN A 150 -3.27 -10.00 0.73
CA ASN A 150 -3.49 -9.96 2.18
C ASN A 150 -4.86 -9.36 2.52
N ALA A 151 -5.31 -8.35 1.78
CA ALA A 151 -6.65 -7.77 1.97
C ALA A 151 -7.75 -8.81 1.71
N LYS A 152 -7.63 -9.58 0.61
CA LYS A 152 -8.56 -10.68 0.31
C LYS A 152 -8.55 -11.77 1.38
N LEU A 153 -7.38 -12.13 1.92
CA LEU A 153 -7.27 -13.11 3.01
C LEU A 153 -7.95 -12.63 4.29
N LEU A 154 -7.84 -11.33 4.59
CA LEU A 154 -8.49 -10.71 5.74
C LEU A 154 -9.99 -10.46 5.52
N GLY A 155 -10.53 -10.77 4.33
CA GLY A 155 -11.93 -10.54 3.97
C GLY A 155 -12.27 -9.05 3.83
N LEU A 156 -11.28 -8.20 3.52
CA LEU A 156 -11.48 -6.77 3.31
C LEU A 156 -12.00 -6.49 1.89
N THR A 157 -12.95 -5.57 1.81
CA THR A 157 -13.57 -5.07 0.57
C THR A 157 -13.21 -3.61 0.33
N SER A 158 -13.50 -3.11 -0.87
CA SER A 158 -13.33 -1.72 -1.28
C SER A 158 -14.04 -0.74 -0.33
N GLU A 159 -15.20 -1.13 0.20
CA GLU A 159 -15.96 -0.34 1.18
C GLU A 159 -15.23 -0.27 2.53
N THR A 160 -14.78 -1.41 3.04
CA THR A 160 -14.04 -1.46 4.32
C THR A 160 -12.64 -0.85 4.23
N MET A 161 -12.13 -0.61 3.02
CA MET A 161 -10.84 0.02 2.73
C MET A 161 -10.98 1.47 2.25
N ALA A 162 -12.19 2.04 2.29
CA ALA A 162 -12.45 3.40 1.86
C ALA A 162 -11.71 4.44 2.72
N ARG A 163 -11.53 5.65 2.17
CA ARG A 163 -10.86 6.75 2.88
C ARG A 163 -11.61 7.07 4.18
N GLY A 164 -10.96 6.86 5.31
CA GLY A 164 -11.52 7.12 6.64
C GLY A 164 -12.18 5.89 7.28
N ALA A 165 -12.15 4.73 6.62
CA ALA A 165 -12.55 3.47 7.21
C ALA A 165 -11.70 3.14 8.44
N ARG A 166 -12.28 2.35 9.34
CA ARG A 166 -11.65 1.93 10.60
C ARG A 166 -11.62 0.41 10.65
N SER A 167 -10.48 -0.14 11.07
CA SER A 167 -10.30 -1.58 11.15
C SER A 167 -11.30 -2.17 12.15
N HIS A 168 -11.94 -3.27 11.74
CA HIS A 168 -12.90 -3.96 12.60
C HIS A 168 -12.21 -4.64 13.80
N ILE A 169 -10.89 -4.86 13.72
CA ILE A 169 -10.07 -5.49 14.76
C ILE A 169 -10.13 -4.72 16.09
N ALA A 170 -10.15 -3.38 16.04
CA ALA A 170 -10.21 -2.54 17.24
C ALA A 170 -11.63 -2.41 17.82
N SER A 171 -12.64 -2.44 16.94
CA SER A 171 -14.03 -2.11 17.31
C SER A 171 -14.86 -3.33 17.73
N THR A 172 -14.48 -4.51 17.28
CA THR A 172 -15.23 -5.72 17.57
C THR A 172 -14.53 -6.54 18.64
N GLY A 173 -15.14 -6.65 19.82
CA GLY A 173 -14.85 -7.73 20.77
C GLY A 173 -15.23 -9.12 20.23
N ILE A 174 -15.26 -9.30 18.91
CA ILE A 174 -15.73 -10.49 18.22
C ILE A 174 -14.66 -11.58 18.31
N ASN A 175 -15.03 -12.60 19.09
CA ASN A 175 -14.56 -13.98 19.10
C ASN A 175 -13.45 -14.32 18.10
N HIS A 176 -12.23 -14.28 18.62
CA HIS A 176 -10.96 -14.85 18.18
C HIS A 176 -11.02 -16.17 17.38
N VAL A 177 -12.10 -16.92 17.50
CA VAL A 177 -12.28 -18.29 17.01
C VAL A 177 -12.39 -18.33 15.48
N THR A 178 -12.97 -17.31 14.82
CA THR A 178 -13.18 -17.31 13.36
C THR A 178 -11.91 -16.93 12.58
N PHE A 179 -11.04 -16.08 13.13
CA PHE A 179 -9.78 -15.67 12.51
C PHE A 179 -8.65 -16.70 12.71
N SER A 180 -8.64 -17.40 13.85
CA SER A 180 -7.44 -18.13 14.32
C SER A 180 -7.06 -19.39 13.55
N ASN A 181 -8.01 -20.05 12.86
CA ASN A 181 -7.73 -21.35 12.21
C ASN A 181 -7.44 -21.24 10.70
N ALA A 182 -7.62 -20.05 10.10
CA ALA A 182 -7.49 -19.86 8.66
C ALA A 182 -6.42 -18.83 8.24
N LEU A 183 -5.99 -17.95 9.17
CA LEU A 183 -5.01 -16.91 8.86
C LEU A 183 -3.58 -17.32 9.23
N PRO A 184 -2.59 -16.96 8.38
CA PRO A 184 -1.18 -17.00 8.75
C PRO A 184 -0.90 -16.22 10.03
N SER A 185 0.02 -16.72 10.87
CA SER A 185 0.37 -16.10 12.16
C SER A 185 0.84 -14.65 12.03
N SER A 186 1.53 -14.35 10.94
CA SER A 186 2.02 -13.02 10.53
C SER A 186 0.92 -11.99 10.29
N LEU A 187 -0.30 -12.41 9.95
CA LEU A 187 -1.47 -11.56 9.76
C LEU A 187 -2.44 -11.57 10.95
N LEU A 188 -2.12 -12.31 12.01
CA LEU A 188 -2.93 -12.24 13.22
C LEU A 188 -2.85 -10.82 13.83
N PRO A 189 -3.96 -10.33 14.40
CA PRO A 189 -3.97 -9.04 15.09
C PRO A 189 -3.05 -9.00 16.31
N THR A 190 -2.19 -7.99 16.38
CA THR A 190 -1.38 -7.69 17.57
C THR A 190 -2.25 -7.17 18.72
N SER A 191 -1.68 -7.13 19.92
CA SER A 191 -2.35 -6.51 21.08
C SER A 191 -2.66 -5.04 20.84
N LEU A 192 -1.77 -4.31 20.15
CA LEU A 192 -1.94 -2.88 19.90
C LEU A 192 -3.06 -2.62 18.88
N GLN A 193 -3.12 -3.40 17.79
CA GLN A 193 -4.21 -3.30 16.81
C GLN A 193 -5.60 -3.50 17.42
N ARG A 194 -5.73 -4.32 18.47
CA ARG A 194 -7.00 -4.55 19.17
C ARG A 194 -7.45 -3.39 20.05
N THR A 195 -6.55 -2.46 20.37
CA THR A 195 -6.82 -1.40 21.35
C THR A 195 -6.76 -0.01 20.73
N VAL A 196 -6.02 0.16 19.63
CA VAL A 196 -5.83 1.43 18.95
C VAL A 196 -6.72 1.47 17.71
N PRO A 197 -7.68 2.41 17.61
CA PRO A 197 -8.42 2.64 16.37
C PRO A 197 -7.48 3.05 15.23
N HIS A 198 -7.55 2.36 14.09
CA HIS A 198 -6.65 2.57 12.97
C HIS A 198 -7.31 2.23 11.63
N HIS A 199 -6.70 2.62 10.52
CA HIS A 199 -7.18 2.26 9.18
C HIS A 199 -6.74 0.83 8.79
N PRO A 200 -7.60 0.02 8.15
CA PRO A 200 -7.29 -1.38 7.84
C PRO A 200 -6.17 -1.60 6.80
N TRP A 201 -5.54 -0.55 6.26
CA TRP A 201 -4.39 -0.72 5.38
C TRP A 201 -3.16 -1.23 6.16
N ILE A 202 -3.09 -0.90 7.46
CA ILE A 202 -2.03 -1.35 8.36
C ILE A 202 -2.12 -2.87 8.55
N ASP A 203 -3.34 -3.42 8.55
CA ASP A 203 -3.59 -4.86 8.72
C ASP A 203 -3.02 -5.70 7.57
N LEU A 204 -2.77 -5.09 6.41
CA LEU A 204 -2.23 -5.75 5.22
C LEU A 204 -0.74 -6.12 5.35
N LEU A 205 -0.02 -5.52 6.30
CA LEU A 205 1.41 -5.69 6.45
C LEU A 205 1.72 -6.99 7.23
N PRO A 206 2.51 -7.92 6.68
CA PRO A 206 2.75 -9.22 7.31
C PRO A 206 3.76 -9.17 8.46
N VAL A 207 4.24 -7.99 8.86
CA VAL A 207 5.23 -7.85 9.94
C VAL A 207 4.56 -7.22 11.16
N PRO A 208 4.32 -7.98 12.26
CA PRO A 208 3.65 -7.47 13.46
C PRO A 208 4.30 -6.21 14.05
N GLU A 209 5.62 -6.20 14.16
CA GLU A 209 6.38 -5.10 14.76
C GLU A 209 6.24 -3.82 13.92
N LEU A 210 6.25 -3.96 12.60
CA LEU A 210 6.05 -2.87 11.65
C LEU A 210 4.68 -2.20 11.84
N ARG A 211 3.62 -3.02 11.99
CA ARG A 211 2.26 -2.54 12.26
C ARG A 211 2.21 -1.79 13.59
N ASP A 212 2.79 -2.38 14.64
CA ASP A 212 2.80 -1.77 15.96
C ASP A 212 3.56 -0.44 15.98
N ASN A 213 4.67 -0.31 15.23
CA ASN A 213 5.42 0.94 15.12
C ASN A 213 4.58 2.06 14.50
N ILE A 214 3.80 1.76 13.45
CA ILE A 214 2.87 2.72 12.83
C ILE A 214 1.83 3.18 13.85
N LEU A 215 1.25 2.24 14.60
CA LEU A 215 0.21 2.54 15.58
C LEU A 215 0.72 3.36 16.76
N ARG A 216 1.98 3.18 17.19
CA ARG A 216 2.59 3.98 18.26
C ARG A 216 2.80 5.44 17.89
N GLN A 217 3.11 5.73 16.62
CA GLN A 217 3.33 7.09 16.14
C GLN A 217 2.01 7.89 16.07
N GLY A 218 0.88 7.24 15.81
CA GLY A 218 -0.43 7.86 15.64
C GLY A 218 -0.63 8.50 14.25
N GLU A 219 -1.88 8.60 13.79
CA GLU A 219 -2.23 8.96 12.40
C GLU A 219 -1.76 10.36 11.94
N ASN A 220 -1.43 11.27 12.87
CA ASN A 220 -1.09 12.66 12.55
C ASN A 220 0.42 12.98 12.58
N SER A 221 1.27 12.03 12.96
CA SER A 221 2.72 12.26 13.13
C SER A 221 3.54 11.94 11.88
N TYR A 222 2.96 11.26 10.89
CA TYR A 222 3.61 10.92 9.62
C TYR A 222 2.66 11.15 8.43
N ASP A 223 3.24 11.37 7.25
CA ASP A 223 2.47 11.48 6.01
C ASP A 223 2.14 10.08 5.47
N GLU A 224 0.90 9.62 5.68
CA GLU A 224 0.40 8.32 5.23
C GLU A 224 0.51 8.11 3.71
N VAL A 225 0.33 9.19 2.93
CA VAL A 225 0.36 9.14 1.47
C VAL A 225 1.80 8.98 1.01
N GLN A 226 2.72 9.69 1.66
CA GLN A 226 4.14 9.58 1.37
C GLN A 226 4.69 8.20 1.77
N LEU A 227 4.30 7.68 2.94
CA LEU A 227 4.70 6.35 3.38
C LEU A 227 4.21 5.27 2.40
N CYS A 228 2.95 5.33 1.96
CA CYS A 228 2.40 4.39 0.98
C CYS A 228 3.15 4.43 -0.36
N ARG A 229 3.47 5.63 -0.87
CA ARG A 229 4.27 5.80 -2.09
C ARG A 229 5.68 5.24 -1.96
N ASP A 230 6.31 5.47 -0.80
CA ASP A 230 7.67 5.02 -0.55
C ASP A 230 7.73 3.52 -0.38
N LEU A 231 6.79 2.92 0.38
CA LEU A 231 6.68 1.48 0.57
C LEU A 231 6.60 0.76 -0.78
N ARG A 232 5.77 1.28 -1.70
CA ARG A 232 5.63 0.74 -3.05
C ARG A 232 6.85 0.94 -3.95
N GLY A 233 7.82 1.77 -3.57
CA GLY A 233 8.97 2.09 -4.42
C GLY A 233 8.63 3.02 -5.59
N CYS A 234 7.63 3.90 -5.42
CA CYS A 234 7.26 4.90 -6.44
C CYS A 234 8.25 6.07 -6.55
N GLN A 235 9.29 6.13 -5.71
CA GLN A 235 10.36 7.11 -5.85
C GLN A 235 11.52 6.54 -6.66
N SER A 236 11.86 7.20 -7.77
CA SER A 236 13.17 7.08 -8.38
C SER A 236 14.13 7.93 -7.55
N VAL A 237 14.94 7.31 -6.72
CA VAL A 237 15.93 8.01 -5.88
C VAL A 237 17.28 7.95 -6.61
N LEU A 238 18.06 9.03 -6.53
CA LEU A 238 19.41 9.10 -7.12
C LEU A 238 20.33 7.96 -6.66
N ASN A 239 20.01 7.32 -5.54
CA ASN A 239 20.80 6.27 -4.88
C ASN A 239 20.17 4.86 -4.99
N GLY A 240 19.25 4.64 -5.94
CA GLY A 240 18.67 3.31 -6.22
C GLY A 240 17.14 3.23 -5.99
N PRO A 241 16.53 2.07 -6.30
CA PRO A 241 15.10 1.86 -6.06
C PRO A 241 14.81 1.89 -4.56
N GLY A 242 13.87 2.75 -4.16
CA GLY A 242 13.37 2.80 -2.78
C GLY A 242 12.25 1.80 -2.53
N GLY A 243 11.84 1.68 -1.27
CA GLY A 243 10.68 0.89 -0.86
C GLY A 243 11.01 -0.49 -0.32
N VAL A 244 10.06 -1.40 -0.48
CA VAL A 244 10.20 -2.82 -0.13
C VAL A 244 10.08 -3.68 -1.38
N ILE A 245 10.64 -4.88 -1.32
CA ILE A 245 10.59 -5.88 -2.38
C ILE A 245 9.89 -7.11 -1.83
N VAL A 246 8.93 -7.64 -2.60
CA VAL A 246 8.24 -8.89 -2.25
C VAL A 246 8.73 -9.99 -3.19
N TRP A 247 9.42 -10.97 -2.62
CA TRP A 247 10.03 -12.12 -3.29
C TRP A 247 9.16 -13.38 -3.25
N GLY A 248 8.34 -13.51 -2.21
CA GLY A 248 7.60 -14.74 -1.92
C GLY A 248 6.12 -14.50 -1.62
N GLU A 249 5.57 -15.35 -0.75
CA GLU A 249 4.16 -15.29 -0.39
C GLU A 249 3.83 -13.97 0.33
N PRO A 250 2.70 -13.30 0.00
CA PRO A 250 2.36 -11.98 0.55
C PRO A 250 2.26 -11.91 2.07
N TRP A 251 1.85 -13.00 2.70
CA TRP A 251 1.70 -13.09 4.15
C TRP A 251 2.96 -13.58 4.85
N ASP A 252 3.99 -14.04 4.15
CA ASP A 252 5.22 -14.54 4.79
C ASP A 252 6.23 -13.39 4.99
N PRO A 253 6.58 -13.01 6.24
CA PRO A 253 7.60 -12.00 6.50
C PRO A 253 8.95 -12.31 5.85
N LEU A 254 9.29 -13.58 5.68
CA LEU A 254 10.56 -14.00 5.08
C LEU A 254 10.63 -13.75 3.57
N GLY A 255 9.50 -13.44 2.94
CA GLY A 255 9.42 -13.02 1.55
C GLY A 255 9.63 -11.53 1.31
N TRP A 256 9.91 -10.72 2.34
CA TRP A 256 9.96 -9.25 2.24
C TRP A 256 11.36 -8.70 2.51
N GLU A 257 11.89 -7.91 1.57
CA GLU A 257 13.16 -7.21 1.71
C GLU A 257 12.93 -5.69 1.80
N VAL A 258 13.63 -5.02 2.71
CA VAL A 258 13.63 -3.57 2.81
C VAL A 258 14.88 -2.99 2.14
N THR A 259 14.69 -2.01 1.27
CA THR A 259 15.81 -1.29 0.63
C THR A 259 16.51 -0.36 1.62
N GLU A 260 17.82 -0.15 1.48
CA GLU A 260 18.58 0.76 2.35
C GLU A 260 18.03 2.19 2.32
N VAL A 261 17.56 2.64 1.16
CA VAL A 261 16.97 3.98 0.98
C VAL A 261 15.68 4.13 1.79
N PHE A 262 14.83 3.10 1.79
CA PHE A 262 13.62 3.11 2.62
C PHE A 262 13.96 3.05 4.10
N ALA A 263 14.91 2.20 4.49
CA ALA A 263 15.34 2.06 5.86
C ALA A 263 15.96 3.35 6.44
N GLY A 264 16.74 4.07 5.63
CA GLY A 264 17.29 5.37 6.01
C GLY A 264 16.24 6.45 6.18
N LYS A 265 15.17 6.42 5.38
CA LYS A 265 14.09 7.43 5.43
C LYS A 265 13.07 7.17 6.52
N TRP A 266 12.75 5.92 6.80
CA TRP A 266 11.74 5.50 7.77
C TRP A 266 12.36 4.63 8.89
N PRO A 267 13.38 5.12 9.61
CA PRO A 267 14.12 4.29 10.59
C PRO A 267 13.25 3.83 11.76
N TRP A 268 12.39 4.72 12.27
CA TRP A 268 11.45 4.42 13.36
C TRP A 268 10.45 3.32 13.01
N LEU A 269 10.14 3.16 11.72
CA LEU A 269 9.18 2.18 11.25
C LEU A 269 9.76 0.76 11.37
N LEU A 270 11.08 0.63 11.25
CA LEU A 270 11.80 -0.65 11.26
C LEU A 270 12.34 -1.04 12.65
N GLU A 271 12.08 -0.23 13.67
CA GLU A 271 12.58 -0.49 15.01
C GLU A 271 12.03 -1.81 15.57
N GLY A 272 12.91 -2.72 15.95
CA GLY A 272 12.52 -4.02 16.51
C GLY A 272 12.10 -5.07 15.47
N CYS A 273 12.06 -4.74 14.17
CA CYS A 273 11.67 -5.66 13.09
C CYS A 273 12.77 -6.67 12.74
N GLN A 274 13.20 -7.50 13.69
CA GLN A 274 14.34 -8.42 13.53
C GLN A 274 14.13 -9.40 12.37
N SER A 275 12.95 -10.03 12.29
CA SER A 275 12.60 -10.98 11.22
C SER A 275 12.67 -10.35 9.82
N LEU A 276 12.29 -9.08 9.70
CA LEU A 276 12.36 -8.32 8.45
C LEU A 276 13.82 -8.03 8.05
N PHE A 277 14.70 -7.72 9.01
CA PHE A 277 16.13 -7.55 8.73
C PHE A 277 16.82 -8.88 8.40
N GLU A 278 16.43 -9.98 9.04
CA GLU A 278 16.92 -11.33 8.70
C GLU A 278 16.53 -11.70 7.27
N SER A 279 15.25 -11.49 6.88
CA SER A 279 14.79 -11.68 5.50
C SER A 279 15.54 -10.78 4.52
N THR A 280 15.66 -9.49 4.85
CA THR A 280 16.39 -8.51 4.03
C THR A 280 17.82 -8.97 3.77
N ASN A 281 18.53 -9.41 4.81
CA ASN A 281 19.91 -9.87 4.70
C ASN A 281 20.05 -11.19 3.96
N TYR A 282 19.09 -12.09 4.09
CA TYR A 282 19.04 -13.31 3.30
C TYR A 282 18.99 -12.97 1.79
N TRP A 283 18.02 -12.16 1.37
CA TRP A 283 17.86 -11.81 -0.05
C TRP A 283 19.04 -10.99 -0.59
N ARG A 284 19.56 -10.04 0.19
CA ARG A 284 20.77 -9.28 -0.19
C ARG A 284 21.99 -10.18 -0.34
N ALA A 285 22.20 -11.13 0.56
CA ALA A 285 23.29 -12.10 0.44
C ALA A 285 23.18 -12.96 -0.82
N THR A 286 21.97 -13.39 -1.21
CA THR A 286 21.76 -14.14 -2.46
C THR A 286 22.10 -13.33 -3.72
N LYS A 287 22.01 -12.00 -3.64
CA LYS A 287 22.38 -11.06 -4.71
C LYS A 287 23.84 -10.59 -4.65
N GLY A 288 24.58 -10.95 -3.61
CA GLY A 288 25.94 -10.42 -3.36
C GLY A 288 25.96 -8.95 -2.93
N GLU A 289 24.85 -8.43 -2.39
CA GLU A 289 24.74 -7.07 -1.88
C GLU A 289 25.21 -6.98 -0.40
N PRO A 290 25.71 -5.80 0.05
CA PRO A 290 26.10 -5.59 1.45
C PRO A 290 24.94 -5.81 2.42
N LEU A 291 25.22 -6.33 3.61
CA LEU A 291 24.21 -6.55 4.64
C LEU A 291 23.68 -5.24 5.21
N THR A 292 22.39 -5.20 5.49
CA THR A 292 21.70 -4.09 6.15
C THR A 292 21.62 -4.38 7.65
N HIS A 293 22.06 -3.44 8.50
CA HIS A 293 21.98 -3.62 9.96
C HIS A 293 21.00 -2.66 10.61
N GLN A 294 20.20 -3.18 11.53
CA GLN A 294 19.25 -2.41 12.34
C GLN A 294 19.91 -1.25 13.11
N ARG A 295 21.16 -1.46 13.60
CA ARG A 295 21.87 -0.46 14.41
C ARG A 295 22.23 0.82 13.65
N PHE A 296 22.44 0.77 12.33
CA PHE A 296 22.81 1.97 11.57
C PHE A 296 21.68 3.00 11.50
N TYR A 297 20.44 2.58 11.74
CA TYR A 297 19.26 3.44 11.68
C TYR A 297 18.81 3.96 13.05
N GLY A 298 19.34 3.40 14.15
CA GLY A 298 19.01 3.78 15.53
C GLY A 298 20.02 4.69 16.23
N THR A 299 21.22 4.90 15.68
CA THR A 299 22.29 5.69 16.31
C THR A 299 22.43 7.13 15.82
N GLN A 300 21.50 7.65 15.01
CA GLN A 300 21.36 9.11 14.80
C GLN A 300 20.36 9.73 15.79
N ILE A 301 20.37 9.29 17.06
CA ILE A 301 19.80 10.05 18.16
C ILE A 301 20.88 11.03 18.68
N GLU A 302 21.28 11.96 17.82
CA GLU A 302 21.79 13.26 18.26
C GLU A 302 21.02 14.31 17.45
N GLY A 303 20.01 14.88 18.10
CA GLY A 303 19.30 16.05 17.63
C GLY A 303 18.34 15.79 16.47
N HIS A 304 17.05 15.90 16.75
CA HIS A 304 16.17 16.56 15.78
C HIS A 304 16.85 17.89 15.38
N PRO A 305 17.22 18.15 14.12
CA PRO A 305 17.45 19.53 13.74
C PRO A 305 16.08 20.19 13.75
N ARG A 306 15.86 21.05 14.76
CA ARG A 306 15.02 22.22 14.53
C ARG A 306 15.55 22.89 13.26
N ILE A 307 14.63 23.37 12.43
CA ILE A 307 14.86 23.90 11.08
C ILE A 307 15.76 25.16 11.04
N ASP A 308 16.38 25.56 12.15
CA ASP A 308 17.27 26.70 12.23
C ASP A 308 18.66 26.21 12.62
N GLU A 309 19.58 26.18 11.66
CA GLU A 309 21.03 26.41 11.79
C GLU A 309 21.81 25.69 10.68
N LEU A 310 21.79 26.23 9.46
CA LEU A 310 22.95 26.25 8.57
C LEU A 310 22.88 27.56 7.78
N LYS A 311 23.80 28.48 8.10
CA LYS A 311 24.00 29.78 7.44
C LYS A 311 24.51 29.61 6.02
#